data_AF-A0AAP2DTE0-F1
#
_entry.id   AF-A0AAP2DTE0-F1
#
_cell.length_a   1.000
_cell.length_b   1.000
_cell.length_c   1.000
_cell.angle_alpha   90.00
_cell.angle_beta   90.00
_cell.angle_gamma   90.00
#
_symmetry.space_group_name_H-M   'P 1'
#
loop_
_entity.id
_entity.type
_entity.pdbx_description
1 polymer ?
#
loop_
_entity_poly.entity_id
_entity_poly.type
_entity_poly.pdbx_seq_one_letter_code
_entity_poly.pdbx_strand_id
1 'polypeptide(L)'
;MRFKIFLIILLACSTALSFGQSRKKNKKRSKRTEQSSQPQQPTALNPLPQKEYAPKARKATKGATYESEQQYYERMEALAKTRRKNETLQQKPQYSDPMYFGHKRPPKKRKPGKMKYCKECGLRH
;
A
#
# COMPACT_ATOMS: atom_id res chain seq x y z
N MET A 1 24.07 -49.68 -32.29
CA MET A 1 22.72 -49.29 -32.76
C MET A 1 21.70 -49.16 -31.64
N ARG A 2 21.62 -50.10 -30.68
CA ARG A 2 20.62 -50.09 -29.60
C ARG A 2 20.68 -48.87 -28.66
N PHE A 3 21.87 -48.37 -28.33
CA PHE A 3 22.05 -47.19 -27.45
C PHE A 3 21.54 -45.87 -28.06
N LYS A 4 21.64 -45.71 -29.38
CA LYS A 4 21.16 -44.49 -30.07
C LYS A 4 19.63 -44.43 -30.08
N ILE A 5 18.97 -45.59 -30.17
CA ILE A 5 17.50 -45.70 -30.11
C ILE A 5 17.00 -45.32 -28.71
N PHE A 6 17.68 -45.75 -27.65
CA PHE A 6 17.34 -45.36 -26.28
C PHE A 6 17.45 -43.85 -26.04
N LEU A 7 18.49 -43.19 -26.55
CA LEU A 7 18.64 -41.73 -26.41
C LEU A 7 17.55 -40.94 -27.16
N ILE A 8 17.11 -41.42 -28.32
CA ILE A 8 16.03 -40.78 -29.09
C ILE A 8 14.69 -40.90 -28.35
N ILE A 9 14.41 -42.07 -27.73
CA ILE A 9 13.19 -42.28 -26.96
C ILE A 9 13.17 -41.39 -25.70
N LEU A 10 14.32 -41.25 -25.02
CA LEU A 10 14.44 -40.41 -23.82
C LEU A 10 14.26 -38.91 -24.15
N LEU A 11 14.77 -38.47 -25.31
CA LEU A 11 14.59 -37.10 -25.80
C LEU A 11 13.14 -36.82 -26.24
N ALA A 12 12.44 -37.81 -26.80
CA ALA A 12 11.04 -37.67 -27.19
C ALA A 12 10.09 -37.61 -25.96
N CYS A 13 10.35 -38.40 -24.92
CA CYS A 13 9.52 -38.41 -23.71
C CYS A 13 9.59 -37.11 -22.89
N SER A 14 10.72 -36.39 -22.90
CA SER A 14 10.87 -35.15 -22.13
C SER A 14 10.07 -33.97 -22.69
N THR A 15 9.76 -33.97 -23.99
CA THR A 15 9.01 -32.87 -24.64
C THR A 15 7.49 -32.99 -24.47
N ALA A 16 6.96 -34.18 -24.17
CA ALA A 16 5.52 -34.40 -24.01
C ALA A 16 4.95 -33.92 -22.67
N LEU A 17 5.79 -33.70 -21.65
CA LEU A 17 5.37 -33.29 -20.30
C LEU A 17 5.07 -31.78 -20.19
N SER A 18 5.41 -30.96 -21.19
CA SER A 18 5.32 -29.50 -21.11
C SER A 18 3.99 -28.88 -21.59
N PHE A 19 3.06 -29.66 -22.18
CA PHE A 19 1.84 -29.12 -22.80
C PHE A 19 0.53 -29.31 -21.98
N GLY A 20 0.61 -29.58 -20.68
CA GLY A 20 -0.53 -30.00 -19.85
C GLY A 20 -1.33 -28.95 -19.08
N GLN A 21 -1.10 -27.64 -19.20
CA GLN A 21 -1.73 -26.64 -18.30
C GLN A 21 -2.50 -25.48 -18.96
N SER A 22 -3.24 -25.72 -20.05
CA SER A 22 -4.17 -24.70 -20.55
C SER A 22 -5.45 -25.31 -21.09
N ARG A 23 -6.45 -25.44 -20.20
CA ARG A 23 -7.90 -25.40 -20.46
C ARG A 23 -8.65 -25.99 -19.26
N LYS A 24 -9.15 -25.12 -18.38
CA LYS A 24 -10.41 -25.30 -17.62
C LYS A 24 -10.58 -24.13 -16.65
N LYS A 25 -11.54 -23.24 -16.94
CA LYS A 25 -12.54 -22.68 -16.01
C LYS A 25 -13.17 -21.43 -16.61
N ASN A 26 -14.24 -21.61 -17.39
CA ASN A 26 -15.24 -20.57 -17.58
C ASN A 26 -16.58 -21.20 -17.97
N LYS A 27 -17.23 -21.86 -17.01
CA LYS A 27 -18.64 -22.28 -17.13
C LYS A 27 -19.27 -22.65 -15.78
N LYS A 28 -19.37 -21.71 -14.83
CA LYS A 28 -20.36 -21.78 -13.72
C LYS A 28 -20.27 -20.55 -12.81
N ARG A 29 -20.89 -19.42 -13.21
CA ARG A 29 -21.39 -18.41 -12.25
C ARG A 29 -22.34 -17.42 -12.92
N SER A 30 -23.45 -17.95 -13.45
CA SER A 30 -24.63 -17.16 -13.77
C SER A 30 -25.80 -17.77 -13.01
N LYS A 31 -25.93 -17.42 -11.73
CA LYS A 31 -27.24 -17.36 -11.06
C LYS A 31 -27.09 -16.68 -9.69
N ARG A 32 -28.02 -15.75 -9.45
CA ARG A 32 -28.39 -15.12 -8.17
C ARG A 32 -27.77 -13.73 -7.89
N THR A 33 -28.33 -12.76 -8.61
CA THR A 33 -28.48 -11.37 -8.16
C THR A 33 -29.70 -11.28 -7.24
N GLU A 34 -29.70 -10.24 -6.39
CA GLU A 34 -30.77 -9.67 -5.53
C GLU A 34 -30.76 -10.08 -4.05
N GLN A 35 -30.21 -9.20 -3.18
CA GLN A 35 -31.02 -8.52 -2.15
C GLN A 35 -30.27 -7.46 -1.32
N SER A 36 -30.93 -6.30 -1.20
CA SER A 36 -30.89 -5.28 -0.14
C SER A 36 -29.70 -4.30 -0.04
N SER A 37 -30.07 -3.03 -0.12
CA SER A 37 -29.26 -1.83 -0.04
C SER A 37 -29.36 -1.16 1.33
N GLN A 38 -28.25 -1.15 2.09
CA GLN A 38 -27.96 -0.22 3.19
C GLN A 38 -26.42 -0.05 3.23
N PRO A 39 -25.86 1.18 3.25
CA PRO A 39 -24.41 1.37 3.32
C PRO A 39 -23.91 1.11 4.75
N GLN A 40 -23.41 -0.10 5.01
CA GLN A 40 -22.70 -0.42 6.24
C GLN A 40 -21.33 0.29 6.25
N GLN A 41 -21.07 1.08 7.29
CA GLN A 41 -19.73 1.61 7.54
C GLN A 41 -18.80 0.45 7.95
N PRO A 42 -17.52 0.46 7.50
CA PRO A 42 -16.62 -0.66 7.74
C PRO A 42 -16.22 -0.74 9.22
N THR A 43 -16.65 -1.80 9.90
CA THR A 43 -16.21 -2.17 11.25
C THR A 43 -15.03 -3.16 11.14
N ALA A 44 -14.09 -3.17 12.10
CA ALA A 44 -12.91 -4.04 12.10
C ALA A 44 -13.20 -5.55 11.93
N LEU A 45 -14.44 -5.98 12.23
CA LEU A 45 -14.91 -7.36 12.10
C LEU A 45 -15.46 -7.70 10.70
N ASN A 46 -15.74 -6.70 9.86
CA ASN A 46 -16.22 -6.86 8.48
C ASN A 46 -15.42 -5.94 7.55
N PRO A 47 -14.22 -6.38 7.12
CA PRO A 47 -13.47 -5.63 6.12
C PRO A 47 -14.26 -5.59 4.80
N LEU A 48 -14.22 -4.43 4.14
CA LEU A 48 -14.82 -4.26 2.81
C LEU A 48 -14.31 -5.35 1.85
N PRO A 49 -15.11 -5.74 0.85
CA PRO A 49 -14.68 -6.67 -0.18
C PRO A 49 -13.37 -6.16 -0.79
N GLN A 50 -12.30 -6.94 -0.64
CA GLN A 50 -11.00 -6.63 -1.21
C GLN A 50 -11.17 -6.53 -2.72
N LYS A 51 -11.10 -5.31 -3.26
CA LYS A 51 -11.03 -5.13 -4.71
C LYS A 51 -9.75 -5.80 -5.16
N GLU A 52 -9.88 -6.83 -6.00
CA GLU A 52 -8.73 -7.48 -6.64
C GLU A 52 -7.90 -6.40 -7.34
N TYR A 53 -6.71 -6.14 -6.81
CA TYR A 53 -5.81 -5.16 -7.38
C TYR A 53 -5.21 -5.73 -8.66
N ALA A 54 -5.77 -5.32 -9.81
CA ALA A 54 -5.15 -5.57 -11.10
C ALA A 54 -4.10 -4.48 -11.38
N PRO A 55 -2.82 -4.83 -11.58
CA PRO A 55 -1.79 -3.84 -11.89
C PRO A 55 -2.12 -3.17 -13.24
N LYS A 56 -2.26 -1.84 -13.23
CA LYS A 56 -2.43 -1.07 -14.47
C LYS A 56 -1.15 -1.15 -15.29
N ALA A 57 -1.29 -1.37 -16.60
CA ALA A 57 -0.18 -1.34 -17.54
C ALA A 57 0.56 0.00 -17.44
N ARG A 58 1.89 -0.06 -17.25
CA ARG A 58 2.75 1.13 -17.18
C ARG A 58 2.83 1.74 -18.57
N LYS A 59 2.57 3.05 -18.68
CA LYS A 59 2.80 3.80 -19.92
C LYS A 59 4.31 3.84 -20.19
N ALA A 60 4.70 3.67 -21.46
CA ALA A 60 6.09 3.79 -21.87
C ALA A 60 6.60 5.21 -21.52
N THR A 61 7.71 5.26 -20.80
CA THR A 61 8.40 6.51 -20.48
C THR A 61 9.07 7.03 -21.75
N LYS A 62 8.71 8.24 -22.18
CA LYS A 62 9.50 8.97 -23.18
C LYS A 62 10.91 9.13 -22.60
N GLY A 63 11.94 8.85 -23.41
CA GLY A 63 13.34 8.90 -22.98
C GLY A 63 13.78 10.26 -22.44
N ALA A 64 15.04 10.35 -22.01
CA ALA A 64 15.63 11.60 -21.53
C ALA A 64 15.44 12.71 -22.57
N THR A 65 14.64 13.72 -22.22
CA THR A 65 14.46 14.94 -23.02
C THR A 65 15.56 15.94 -22.66
N TYR A 66 15.81 16.97 -23.49
CA TYR A 66 16.84 17.99 -23.26
C TYR A 66 16.79 18.61 -21.85
N GLU A 67 15.60 18.79 -21.28
CA GLU A 67 15.41 19.35 -19.92
C GLU A 67 15.46 18.32 -18.78
N SER A 68 15.68 17.03 -19.08
CA SER A 68 15.59 15.97 -18.05
C SER A 68 16.61 16.10 -16.93
N GLU A 69 17.78 16.67 -17.23
CA GLU A 69 18.82 16.98 -16.26
C GLU A 69 18.40 18.11 -15.30
N GLN A 70 17.88 19.21 -15.84
CA GLN A 70 17.37 20.33 -15.04
C GLN A 70 16.23 19.89 -14.13
N GLN A 71 15.26 19.15 -14.67
CA GLN A 71 14.14 18.59 -13.90
C GLN A 71 14.59 17.59 -12.81
N TYR A 72 15.72 16.92 -13.00
CA TYR A 72 16.31 16.09 -11.97
C TYR A 72 16.84 16.95 -10.81
N TYR A 73 17.65 17.97 -11.11
CA TYR A 73 18.21 18.84 -10.08
C TYR A 73 17.12 19.61 -9.31
N GLU A 74 16.10 20.12 -9.99
CA GLU A 74 14.94 20.77 -9.34
C GLU A 74 14.22 19.84 -8.37
N ARG A 75 14.01 18.57 -8.75
CA ARG A 75 13.40 17.58 -7.86
C ARG A 75 14.28 17.28 -6.65
N MET A 76 15.58 17.18 -6.86
CA MET A 76 16.55 16.94 -5.78
C MET A 76 16.58 18.12 -4.80
N GLU A 77 16.55 19.36 -5.29
CA GLU A 77 16.50 20.56 -4.47
C GLU A 77 15.17 20.66 -3.69
N ALA A 78 14.03 20.44 -4.37
CA ALA A 78 12.72 20.44 -3.73
C ALA A 78 12.62 19.36 -2.63
N LEU A 79 13.19 18.18 -2.87
CA LEU A 79 13.25 17.10 -1.89
C LEU A 79 14.15 17.49 -0.71
N ALA A 80 15.33 18.07 -0.94
CA ALA A 80 16.20 18.55 0.13
C ALA A 80 15.53 19.64 0.98
N LYS A 81 14.85 20.59 0.35
CA LYS A 81 14.08 21.65 1.02
C LYS A 81 12.95 21.07 1.87
N THR A 82 12.26 20.06 1.36
CA THR A 82 11.17 19.38 2.08
C THR A 82 11.70 18.59 3.26
N ARG A 83 12.82 17.86 3.11
CA ARG A 83 13.48 17.16 4.21
C ARG A 83 13.87 18.11 5.34
N ARG A 84 14.56 19.22 5.02
CA ARG A 84 14.93 20.24 6.00
C ARG A 84 13.72 20.78 6.77
N LYS A 85 12.64 21.12 6.05
CA LYS A 85 11.39 21.56 6.69
C LYS A 85 10.81 20.51 7.63
N ASN A 86 10.79 19.25 7.21
CA ASN A 86 10.25 18.16 8.01
C ASN A 86 11.11 17.89 9.25
N GLU A 87 12.43 17.93 9.14
CA GLU A 87 13.35 17.82 10.27
C GLU A 87 13.09 18.93 11.30
N THR A 88 12.92 20.18 10.85
CA THR A 88 12.58 21.31 11.75
C THR A 88 11.21 21.11 12.40
N LEU A 89 10.22 20.55 11.69
CA LEU A 89 8.91 20.25 12.26
C LEU A 89 8.99 19.14 13.31
N GLN A 90 9.74 18.08 13.05
CA GLN A 90 9.91 16.95 13.96
C GLN A 90 10.65 17.32 15.26
N GLN A 91 11.53 18.33 15.20
CA GLN A 91 12.20 18.87 16.39
C GLN A 91 11.25 19.65 17.32
N LYS A 92 10.03 19.98 16.89
CA LYS A 92 9.06 20.65 17.77
C LYS A 92 8.69 19.71 18.93
N PRO A 93 8.56 20.23 20.16
CA PRO A 93 8.19 19.43 21.33
C PRO A 93 6.83 18.72 21.17
N GLN A 94 5.99 19.23 20.26
CA GLN A 94 4.71 18.62 19.94
C GLN A 94 4.80 17.18 19.42
N TYR A 95 5.91 16.83 18.77
CA TYR A 95 6.11 15.50 18.18
C TYR A 95 6.97 14.57 19.04
N SER A 96 7.67 15.10 20.05
CA SER A 96 8.53 14.31 20.94
C SER A 96 7.91 14.07 22.32
N ASP A 97 7.16 15.04 22.86
CA ASP A 97 6.58 14.95 24.20
C ASP A 97 5.13 14.41 24.15
N PRO A 98 4.82 13.31 24.83
CA PRO A 98 3.46 12.78 24.95
C PRO A 98 2.44 13.80 25.49
N MET A 99 2.88 14.80 26.27
CA MET A 99 2.00 15.83 26.80
C MET A 99 1.32 16.68 25.72
N TYR A 100 1.96 16.84 24.56
CA TYR A 100 1.42 17.62 23.46
C TYR A 100 0.58 16.78 22.48
N PHE A 101 0.44 15.48 22.71
CA PHE A 101 -0.27 14.60 21.80
C PHE A 101 -1.72 15.08 21.60
N GLY A 102 -2.08 15.37 20.35
CA GLY A 102 -3.40 15.89 19.99
C GLY A 102 -3.66 17.35 20.39
N HIS A 103 -2.68 18.08 20.91
CA HIS A 103 -2.83 19.50 21.30
C HIS A 103 -1.76 20.39 20.68
N LYS A 104 -2.16 21.62 20.34
CA LYS A 104 -1.20 22.66 19.92
C LYS A 104 -0.37 23.20 21.08
N ARG A 105 -0.92 23.15 22.30
CA ARG A 105 -0.30 23.64 23.54
C ARG A 105 -0.40 22.56 24.61
N PRO A 106 0.58 22.45 25.52
CA PRO A 106 0.54 21.43 26.54
C PRO A 106 -0.64 21.72 27.47
N PRO A 107 -1.47 20.71 27.79
CA PRO A 107 -2.59 20.88 28.71
C PRO A 107 -2.13 21.38 30.09
N LYS A 108 -2.96 22.20 30.74
CA LYS A 108 -2.66 22.75 32.07
C LYS A 108 -2.61 21.62 33.11
N LYS A 109 -1.42 21.34 33.67
CA LYS A 109 -1.23 20.39 34.78
C LYS A 109 -2.00 20.84 36.02
N ARG A 110 -2.85 19.97 36.58
CA ARG A 110 -3.62 20.25 37.80
C ARG A 110 -3.24 19.33 38.96
N LYS A 111 -3.51 19.78 40.19
CA LYS A 111 -3.35 18.95 41.39
C LYS A 111 -4.30 17.74 41.33
N PRO A 112 -3.93 16.60 41.94
CA PRO A 112 -4.82 15.46 42.08
C PRO A 112 -6.15 15.90 42.73
N GLY A 113 -7.28 15.41 42.21
CA GLY A 113 -8.63 15.81 42.62
C GLY A 113 -9.24 17.00 41.86
N LYS A 114 -8.45 17.79 41.13
CA LYS A 114 -8.93 18.96 40.35
C LYS A 114 -8.77 18.81 38.83
N MET A 115 -8.35 17.63 38.36
CA MET A 115 -8.16 17.32 36.94
C MET A 115 -9.48 17.36 36.18
N LYS A 116 -9.51 18.05 35.03
CA LYS A 116 -10.69 18.14 34.15
C LYS A 116 -10.39 17.49 32.80
N TYR A 117 -11.43 17.05 32.10
CA TYR A 117 -11.31 16.56 30.73
C TYR A 117 -10.94 17.69 29.77
N CYS A 118 -9.94 17.47 28.93
CA CYS A 118 -9.64 18.39 27.84
C CYS A 118 -10.57 18.15 26.65
N LYS A 119 -11.00 19.23 26.00
CA LYS A 119 -11.91 19.20 24.85
C LYS A 119 -11.24 18.71 23.56
N GLU A 120 -9.92 18.78 23.48
CA GLU A 120 -9.15 18.40 22.28
C GLU A 120 -8.84 16.89 22.27
N CYS A 121 -8.26 16.35 23.34
CA CYS A 121 -7.88 14.93 23.42
C CYS A 121 -8.85 14.01 24.18
N GLY A 122 -9.81 14.56 24.94
CA GLY A 122 -10.70 13.76 25.79
C GLY A 122 -10.05 13.11 27.02
N LEU A 123 -8.77 13.37 27.30
CA LEU A 123 -8.06 12.88 28.49
C LEU A 123 -8.19 13.86 29.67
N ARG A 124 -8.02 13.37 30.91
CA ARG A 124 -7.95 14.22 32.11
C ARG A 124 -6.52 14.74 32.31
N HIS A 125 -6.40 16.07 32.46
CA HIS A 125 -5.15 16.77 32.77
C HIS A 125 -5.29 17.64 34.04
#